data_AF-A0A958YKI7-F1
#
_entry.id   AF-A0A958YKI7-F1
#
_cell.length_a   1.000
_cell.length_b   1.000
_cell.length_c   1.000
_cell.angle_alpha   90.00
_cell.angle_beta   90.00
_cell.angle_gamma   90.00
#
_symmetry.space_group_name_H-M   'P 1'
#
loop_
_entity.id
_entity.type
_entity.pdbx_description
1 polymer ?
#
loop_
_entity_poly.entity_id
_entity_poly.type
_entity_poly.pdbx_seq_one_letter_code
_entity_poly.pdbx_strand_id
1 'polypeptide(L)'
;MNVYQLANKRIELLFKEFDNILIAFSGGKDSGVMLNLVVDYMRKNNIARKIGIFHLDYEAQYQQTTDYTDEVLDSNKDVFEVYRVCLPIKAQCCTSMHQSYWLPWEKSKKDIWVREMPENGINEDNHNFDFWKPKMSDYEFQEK
;
A
#
# COMPACT_ATOMS: atom_id res chain seq x y z
N MET A 1 26.45 -10.42 15.70
CA MET A 1 25.59 -9.84 14.65
C MET A 1 24.22 -9.61 15.26
N ASN A 2 23.66 -8.41 15.17
CA ASN A 2 22.36 -8.07 15.79
C ASN A 2 21.21 -8.10 14.76
N VAL A 3 19.98 -7.92 15.23
CA VAL A 3 18.76 -7.98 14.39
C VAL A 3 18.81 -6.96 13.26
N TYR A 4 19.22 -5.73 13.55
CA TYR A 4 19.37 -4.65 12.56
C TYR A 4 20.38 -5.01 11.46
N GLN A 5 21.54 -5.56 11.81
CA GLN A 5 22.55 -6.00 10.86
C GLN A 5 22.05 -7.14 9.97
N LEU A 6 21.33 -8.11 10.55
CA LEU A 6 20.73 -9.21 9.79
C LEU A 6 19.61 -8.71 8.86
N ALA A 7 18.81 -7.72 9.28
CA ALA A 7 17.81 -7.11 8.41
C ALA A 7 18.45 -6.43 7.19
N ASN A 8 19.50 -5.62 7.40
CA ASN A 8 20.24 -4.98 6.30
C ASN A 8 20.87 -6.00 5.33
N LYS A 9 21.42 -7.11 5.84
CA LYS A 9 21.93 -8.19 4.98
C LYS A 9 20.85 -8.83 4.11
N ARG A 10 19.62 -8.98 4.63
CA ARG A 10 18.50 -9.49 3.84
C ARG A 10 18.07 -8.49 2.78
N ILE A 11 18.04 -7.19 3.12
CA ILE A 11 17.74 -6.13 2.14
C ILE A 11 18.80 -6.11 1.04
N GLU A 12 20.08 -6.18 1.39
CA GLU A 12 21.18 -6.28 0.41
C GLU A 12 21.00 -7.46 -0.54
N LEU A 13 20.65 -8.64 0.00
CA LEU A 13 20.34 -9.81 -0.82
C LEU A 13 19.15 -9.55 -1.77
N LEU A 14 18.08 -8.90 -1.30
CA LEU A 14 16.94 -8.56 -2.15
C LEU A 14 17.37 -7.68 -3.33
N PHE A 15 18.16 -6.63 -3.07
CA PHE A 15 18.63 -5.74 -4.12
C PHE A 15 19.59 -6.39 -5.11
N LYS A 16 20.31 -7.43 -4.69
CA LYS A 16 21.24 -8.21 -5.52
C LYS A 16 20.52 -9.23 -6.40
N GLU A 17 19.53 -9.93 -5.86
CA GLU A 17 18.92 -11.09 -6.51
C GLU A 17 17.66 -10.76 -7.32
N PHE A 18 17.01 -9.63 -7.05
CA PHE A 18 15.73 -9.27 -7.68
C PHE A 18 15.76 -7.92 -8.38
N ASP A 19 15.19 -7.87 -9.58
CA ASP A 19 15.01 -6.63 -10.35
C ASP A 19 13.86 -5.78 -9.82
N ASN A 20 12.76 -6.44 -9.46
CA ASN A 20 11.54 -5.82 -8.96
C ASN A 20 11.38 -6.11 -7.48
N ILE A 21 11.35 -5.06 -6.67
CA ILE A 21 11.15 -5.14 -5.22
C ILE A 21 9.90 -4.34 -4.87
N LEU A 22 9.02 -4.95 -4.07
CA LEU A 22 7.76 -4.36 -3.63
C LEU A 22 7.71 -4.38 -2.10
N ILE A 23 7.25 -3.28 -1.49
CA ILE A 23 6.92 -3.24 -0.06
C ILE A 23 5.41 -3.05 0.06
N ALA A 24 4.74 -4.00 0.72
CA ALA A 24 3.37 -3.81 1.19
C ALA A 24 3.38 -2.86 2.40
N PHE A 25 2.91 -1.64 2.19
CA PHE A 25 2.92 -0.57 3.20
C PHE A 25 1.50 -0.33 3.71
N SER A 26 1.28 -0.61 4.99
CA SER A 26 -0.04 -0.48 5.64
C SER A 26 -0.21 0.82 6.44
N GLY A 27 0.82 1.69 6.49
CA GLY A 27 0.84 2.83 7.42
C GLY A 27 1.03 2.43 8.89
N GLY A 28 1.29 1.15 9.17
CA GLY A 28 1.52 0.62 10.52
C GLY A 28 2.99 0.61 10.94
N LYS A 29 3.25 0.27 12.21
CA LYS A 29 4.60 0.27 12.78
C LYS A 29 5.59 -0.65 12.04
N ASP A 30 5.19 -1.89 11.72
CA ASP A 30 6.12 -2.90 11.19
C ASP A 30 6.45 -2.61 9.73
N SER A 31 5.43 -2.28 8.94
CA SER A 31 5.60 -1.87 7.56
C SER A 31 6.33 -0.53 7.45
N GLY A 32 6.12 0.39 8.39
CA GLY A 32 6.86 1.65 8.50
C GLY A 32 8.35 1.43 8.80
N VAL A 33 8.70 0.54 9.73
CA VAL A 33 10.11 0.18 9.99
C VAL A 33 10.73 -0.47 8.76
N MET A 34 10.03 -1.40 8.11
CA MET A 34 10.53 -2.06 6.89
C MET A 34 10.79 -1.05 5.77
N LEU A 35 9.84 -0.14 5.53
CA LEU A 35 9.96 0.93 4.54
C LEU A 35 11.18 1.81 4.83
N ASN A 36 11.32 2.29 6.08
CA ASN A 36 12.44 3.15 6.45
C ASN A 36 13.79 2.44 6.33
N LEU A 37 13.89 1.16 6.69
CA LEU A 37 15.12 0.38 6.51
C LEU A 37 15.53 0.26 5.03
N VAL A 38 14.57 0.08 4.14
CA VAL A 38 14.85 -0.03 2.70
C VAL A 38 15.23 1.32 2.12
N VAL A 39 14.51 2.40 2.45
CA VAL A 39 14.86 3.76 2.03
C VAL A 39 16.28 4.13 2.49
N ASP A 40 16.60 3.84 3.76
CA ASP A 40 17.94 4.05 4.32
C ASP A 40 19.00 3.29 3.52
N TYR A 41 18.74 2.03 3.21
CA TYR A 41 19.67 1.19 2.43
C TYR A 41 19.85 1.76 1.01
N MET A 42 18.77 2.13 0.32
CA MET A 42 18.81 2.69 -1.03
C MET A 42 19.63 3.99 -1.05
N ARG A 43 19.38 4.90 -0.11
CA ARG A 43 20.08 6.18 -0.01
C ARG A 43 21.57 5.99 0.32
N LYS A 44 21.91 5.11 1.28
CA LYS A 44 23.30 4.83 1.66
C LYS A 44 24.12 4.21 0.53
N ASN A 45 23.49 3.43 -0.33
CA ASN A 45 24.15 2.72 -1.43
C ASN A 45 23.95 3.38 -2.80
N ASN A 46 23.37 4.60 -2.85
CA ASN A 46 23.09 5.34 -4.08
C ASN A 46 22.32 4.50 -5.13
N ILE A 47 21.32 3.73 -4.68
CA ILE A 47 20.48 2.94 -5.57
C ILE A 47 19.57 3.88 -6.35
N ALA A 48 19.79 3.97 -7.66
CA ALA A 48 19.04 4.88 -8.54
C ALA A 48 17.68 4.33 -8.99
N ARG A 49 17.47 3.00 -8.96
CA ARG A 49 16.19 2.41 -9.35
C ARG A 49 15.14 2.65 -8.28
N LYS A 50 13.89 2.85 -8.70
CA LYS A 50 12.74 2.90 -7.79
C LYS A 50 12.30 1.50 -7.38
N ILE A 51 11.63 1.43 -6.23
CA ILE A 51 10.94 0.21 -5.78
C ILE A 51 9.44 0.47 -5.72
N GLY A 52 8.66 -0.60 -5.88
CA GLY A 52 7.22 -0.52 -5.75
C GLY A 52 6.79 -0.37 -4.30
N ILE A 53 5.80 0.49 -4.03
CA ILE A 53 5.06 0.51 -2.77
C ILE A 53 3.62 0.11 -3.06
N PHE A 54 3.17 -0.97 -2.44
CA PHE A 54 1.78 -1.40 -2.50
C PHE A 54 1.04 -0.92 -1.25
N HIS A 55 0.05 -0.05 -1.42
CA HIS A 55 -0.80 0.42 -0.34
C HIS A 55 -2.26 0.17 -0.71
N LEU A 56 -2.93 -0.73 0.00
CA LEU A 56 -4.35 -0.94 -0.14
C LEU A 56 -5.10 0.07 0.72
N ASP A 57 -5.74 1.02 0.08
CA ASP A 57 -6.42 2.14 0.71
C ASP A 57 -7.90 1.78 0.93
N TYR A 58 -8.25 1.55 2.19
CA TYR A 58 -9.58 1.11 2.60
C TYR A 58 -10.60 2.24 2.77
N GLU A 59 -10.37 3.47 2.28
CA GLU A 59 -11.26 4.65 2.46
C GLU A 59 -11.40 5.09 3.92
N ALA A 60 -11.94 4.23 4.79
CA ALA A 60 -12.17 4.46 6.20
C ALA A 60 -11.03 3.88 7.05
N GLN A 61 -10.15 4.77 7.51
CA GLN A 61 -9.09 4.48 8.47
C GLN A 61 -8.87 5.70 9.38
N TYR A 62 -8.10 5.55 10.45
CA TYR A 62 -7.78 6.70 11.32
C TYR A 62 -7.10 7.81 10.51
N GLN A 63 -7.55 9.05 10.69
CA GLN A 63 -7.00 10.21 9.98
C GLN A 63 -5.48 10.29 10.11
N GLN A 64 -4.94 10.05 11.32
CA GLN A 64 -3.50 10.05 11.57
C GLN A 64 -2.74 8.99 10.75
N THR A 65 -3.35 7.85 10.43
CA THR A 65 -2.75 6.82 9.58
C THR A 65 -2.76 7.25 8.11
N THR A 66 -3.84 7.91 7.67
CA THR A 66 -3.90 8.52 6.33
C THR A 66 -2.83 9.60 6.19
N ASP A 67 -2.77 10.56 7.11
CA ASP A 67 -1.81 11.66 7.08
C ASP A 67 -0.37 11.14 7.07
N TYR A 68 -0.06 10.16 7.93
CA TYR A 68 1.25 9.51 7.96
C TYR A 68 1.59 8.81 6.64
N THR A 69 0.63 8.09 6.06
CA THR A 69 0.82 7.39 4.79
C THR A 69 1.10 8.39 3.68
N ASP A 70 0.31 9.46 3.61
CA ASP A 70 0.46 10.52 2.60
C ASP A 70 1.82 11.21 2.73
N GLU A 71 2.23 11.60 3.95
CA GLU A 71 3.54 12.21 4.22
C GLU A 71 4.71 11.29 3.82
N VAL A 72 4.65 10.00 4.18
CA VAL A 72 5.71 9.04 3.86
C VAL A 72 5.82 8.79 2.36
N LEU A 73 4.69 8.64 1.67
CA LEU A 73 4.69 8.43 0.22
C LEU A 73 5.19 9.68 -0.51
N ASP A 74 4.79 10.88 -0.06
CA ASP A 74 5.21 12.15 -0.63
C ASP A 74 6.71 12.42 -0.45
N SER A 75 7.21 12.22 0.77
CA SER A 75 8.60 12.49 1.16
C SER A 75 9.63 11.55 0.52
N ASN A 76 9.18 10.49 -0.16
CA ASN A 76 10.02 9.47 -0.77
C ASN A 76 9.64 9.18 -2.24
N LYS A 77 8.99 10.15 -2.90
CA LYS A 77 8.63 10.08 -4.34
C LYS A 77 9.83 9.88 -5.28
N ASP A 78 11.03 10.20 -4.82
CA ASP A 78 12.29 9.99 -5.54
C ASP A 78 12.65 8.50 -5.65
N VAL A 79 12.33 7.69 -4.65
CA VAL A 79 12.68 6.26 -4.58
C VAL A 79 11.49 5.32 -4.78
N PHE A 80 10.26 5.83 -4.73
CA PHE A 80 9.05 5.01 -4.83
C PHE A 80 8.35 5.12 -6.18
N GLU A 81 7.80 3.98 -6.59
CA GLU A 81 6.71 3.85 -7.54
C GLU A 81 5.48 3.33 -6.79
N VAL A 82 4.47 4.18 -6.63
CA VAL A 82 3.39 3.96 -5.67
C VAL A 82 2.16 3.35 -6.34
N TYR A 83 1.75 2.18 -5.87
CA TYR A 83 0.51 1.49 -6.20
C TYR A 83 -0.46 1.66 -5.03
N ARG A 84 -1.11 2.84 -4.98
CA ARG A 84 -2.17 3.13 -4.01
C ARG A 84 -3.49 2.65 -4.55
N VAL A 85 -3.97 1.50 -4.08
CA VAL A 85 -5.18 0.85 -4.61
C VAL A 85 -6.42 1.34 -3.86
N CYS A 86 -7.29 2.06 -4.55
CA CYS A 86 -8.57 2.60 -4.12
C CYS A 86 -9.71 1.93 -4.89
N LEU A 87 -9.83 0.61 -4.76
CA LEU A 87 -10.83 -0.21 -5.45
C LEU A 87 -11.88 -0.76 -4.48
N PRO A 88 -13.11 -1.07 -4.94
CA PRO A 88 -14.16 -1.69 -4.13
C PRO A 88 -13.90 -3.17 -3.85
N ILE A 89 -12.86 -3.38 -3.04
CA ILE A 89 -12.43 -4.67 -2.51
C ILE A 89 -13.28 -5.03 -1.29
N LYS A 90 -13.55 -6.32 -1.12
CA LYS A 90 -14.41 -6.82 -0.05
C LYS A 90 -13.73 -6.71 1.31
N ALA A 91 -14.02 -5.64 2.05
CA ALA A 91 -13.53 -5.39 3.40
C ALA A 91 -14.51 -5.94 4.44
N GLN A 92 -14.01 -6.58 5.50
CA GLN A 92 -14.87 -7.08 6.58
C GLN A 92 -15.54 -5.94 7.34
N CYS A 93 -16.83 -6.10 7.63
CA CYS A 93 -17.59 -5.19 8.48
C CYS A 93 -17.92 -5.90 9.80
N CYS A 94 -17.35 -5.43 10.91
CA CYS A 94 -17.57 -5.99 12.25
C CYS A 94 -18.64 -5.23 13.06
N THR A 95 -19.21 -4.17 12.51
CA THR A 95 -20.11 -3.24 13.22
C THR A 95 -21.55 -3.26 12.71
N SER A 96 -21.86 -4.07 11.68
CA SER A 96 -23.21 -4.18 11.11
C SER A 96 -23.86 -5.53 11.42
N MET A 97 -25.14 -5.49 11.80
CA MET A 97 -25.99 -6.69 11.93
C MET A 97 -26.66 -7.09 10.61
N HIS A 98 -26.49 -6.30 9.55
CA HIS A 98 -27.17 -6.49 8.27
C HIS A 98 -26.25 -6.98 7.14
N GLN A 99 -24.95 -6.72 7.25
CA GLN A 99 -23.96 -7.12 6.24
C GLN A 99 -22.63 -7.46 6.91
N SER A 100 -21.96 -8.51 6.42
CA SER A 100 -20.65 -8.93 6.92
C SER A 100 -19.47 -8.21 6.24
N TYR A 101 -19.75 -7.48 5.17
CA TYR A 101 -18.74 -6.82 4.35
C TYR A 101 -19.21 -5.46 3.87
N TRP A 102 -18.25 -4.60 3.61
CA TRP A 102 -18.44 -3.33 2.93
C TRP A 102 -17.41 -3.21 1.80
N LEU A 103 -17.64 -2.27 0.89
CA LEU A 103 -16.82 -2.06 -0.30
C LEU A 103 -16.29 -0.61 -0.23
N PRO A 104 -15.03 -0.40 0.16
CA PRO A 104 -14.39 0.91 0.10
C PRO A 104 -14.48 1.50 -1.29
N TRP A 105 -14.62 2.82 -1.41
CA TRP A 105 -14.60 3.47 -2.73
C TRP A 105 -15.68 2.96 -3.71
N GLU A 106 -16.76 2.34 -3.22
CA GLU A 106 -17.87 1.90 -4.05
C GLU A 106 -18.57 3.11 -4.66
N LYS A 107 -18.44 3.29 -5.98
CA LYS A 107 -18.95 4.47 -6.71
C LYS A 107 -20.44 4.73 -6.51
N SER A 108 -21.24 3.67 -6.42
CA SER A 108 -22.69 3.79 -6.20
C SER A 108 -23.06 4.29 -4.80
N LYS A 109 -22.09 4.41 -3.89
CA LYS A 109 -22.24 4.90 -2.51
C LYS A 109 -21.30 6.08 -2.20
N LYS A 110 -20.94 6.86 -3.22
CA LYS A 110 -20.03 8.01 -3.08
C LYS A 110 -20.52 9.05 -2.07
N ASP A 111 -21.83 9.18 -1.91
CA ASP A 111 -22.48 10.10 -0.98
C ASP A 111 -22.19 9.81 0.51
N ILE A 112 -21.77 8.58 0.83
CA ILE A 112 -21.43 8.17 2.20
C ILE A 112 -19.94 7.91 2.39
N TRP A 113 -19.09 8.22 1.42
CA TRP A 113 -17.65 8.10 1.60
C TRP A 113 -17.18 8.99 2.74
N VAL A 114 -16.30 8.48 3.58
CA VAL A 114 -15.85 9.21 4.78
C VAL A 114 -14.75 10.25 4.48
N ARG A 115 -14.22 10.25 3.25
CA ARG A 115 -13.27 11.24 2.73
C ARG A 115 -13.20 11.19 1.21
N GLU A 116 -12.57 12.21 0.63
CA GLU A 116 -12.27 12.22 -0.80
C GLU A 116 -11.20 11.19 -1.17
N MET A 117 -11.34 10.67 -2.39
CA MET A 117 -10.36 9.75 -2.97
C MET A 117 -9.05 10.50 -3.22
N PRO A 118 -7.89 9.93 -2.85
CA PRO A 118 -6.60 10.54 -3.08
C PRO A 118 -6.31 10.65 -4.59
N GLU A 119 -5.71 11.76 -5.03
CA GLU A 119 -5.47 12.04 -6.45
C GLU A 119 -4.62 10.98 -7.16
N ASN A 120 -3.69 10.35 -6.42
CA ASN A 120 -2.82 9.28 -6.92
C ASN A 120 -3.41 7.88 -6.72
N GLY A 121 -4.71 7.77 -6.40
CA GLY A 121 -5.40 6.50 -6.22
C GLY A 121 -5.65 5.77 -7.54
N ILE A 122 -5.29 4.49 -7.58
CA ILE A 122 -5.69 3.54 -8.61
C ILE A 122 -7.12 3.08 -8.31
N ASN A 123 -8.06 3.38 -9.19
CA ASN A 123 -9.49 3.18 -9.00
C ASN A 123 -10.13 2.54 -10.25
N GLU A 124 -11.44 2.29 -10.19
CA GLU A 124 -12.22 1.63 -11.26
C GLU A 124 -12.15 2.34 -12.62
N ASP A 125 -11.80 3.62 -12.68
CA ASP A 125 -11.69 4.37 -13.95
C ASP A 125 -10.29 4.33 -14.59
N ASN A 126 -9.24 4.02 -13.81
CA ASN A 126 -7.85 4.18 -14.27
C ASN A 126 -6.95 2.93 -14.12
N HIS A 127 -7.43 1.86 -13.47
CA HIS A 127 -6.62 0.67 -13.29
C HIS A 127 -6.39 -0.10 -14.59
N ASN A 128 -5.26 -0.81 -14.68
CA ASN A 128 -4.93 -1.70 -15.80
C ASN A 128 -4.87 -3.19 -15.39
N PHE A 129 -5.48 -3.55 -14.26
CA PHE A 129 -5.54 -4.94 -13.78
C PHE A 129 -6.53 -5.76 -14.61
N ASP A 130 -6.03 -6.64 -15.48
CA ASP A 130 -6.83 -7.57 -16.30
C ASP A 130 -7.53 -8.66 -15.47
N PHE A 131 -7.00 -8.95 -14.29
CA PHE A 131 -7.54 -9.89 -13.32
C PHE A 131 -8.62 -9.30 -12.41
N TRP A 132 -8.82 -7.98 -12.41
CA TRP A 132 -9.75 -7.30 -11.51
C TRP A 132 -11.18 -7.79 -11.71
N LYS A 133 -11.86 -8.07 -10.60
CA LYS A 133 -13.28 -8.41 -10.57
C LYS A 133 -13.96 -7.63 -9.44
N PRO A 134 -15.14 -7.04 -9.69
CA PRO A 134 -15.88 -6.37 -8.64
C PRO A 134 -16.08 -7.27 -7.42
N LYS A 135 -15.90 -6.73 -6.22
CA LYS A 135 -16.12 -7.42 -4.93
C LYS A 135 -15.18 -8.60 -4.66
N MET A 136 -14.05 -8.70 -5.36
CA MET A 136 -12.98 -9.62 -4.95
C MET A 136 -12.45 -9.22 -3.57
N SER A 137 -11.98 -10.21 -2.82
CA SER A 137 -11.30 -10.00 -1.54
C SER A 137 -9.91 -9.41 -1.74
N ASP A 138 -9.38 -8.82 -0.68
CA ASP A 138 -8.01 -8.34 -0.61
C ASP A 138 -7.00 -9.48 -0.81
N TYR A 139 -7.30 -10.68 -0.32
CA TYR A 139 -6.50 -11.88 -0.56
C TYR A 139 -6.47 -12.26 -2.05
N GLU A 140 -7.62 -12.35 -2.70
CA GLU A 140 -7.69 -12.66 -4.14
C GLU A 140 -6.97 -11.60 -4.99
N PHE A 141 -6.96 -10.34 -4.53
CA PHE A 141 -6.27 -9.25 -5.22
C PHE A 141 -4.75 -9.37 -5.09
N GLN A 142 -4.26 -9.72 -3.90
CA GLN A 142 -2.81 -9.80 -3.61
C GLN A 142 -2.13 -11.07 -4.15
N GLU A 143 -2.90 -12.09 -4.55
CA GLU A 143 -2.38 -13.31 -5.18
C GLU A 143 -2.03 -13.16 -6.68
N LYS A 144 -2.32 -12.00 -7.28
CA LYS A 144 -2.12 -11.72 -8.71
C LYS A 144 -0.93 -10.80 -8.93
#